data_AF-A0A7X8BRA1-F1
#
_entry.id   AF-A0A7X8BRA1-F1
#
_cell.length_a   1.000
_cell.length_b   1.000
_cell.length_c   1.000
_cell.angle_alpha   90.00
_cell.angle_beta   90.00
_cell.angle_gamma   90.00
#
_symmetry.space_group_name_H-M   'P 1'
#
loop_
_entity.id
_entity.type
_entity.pdbx_description
1 polymer ?
#
loop_
_entity_poly.entity_id
_entity_poly.type
_entity_poly.pdbx_seq_one_letter_code
_entity_poly.pdbx_strand_id
1 'polypeptide(L)'
;MRTSDSTGYYIDIYRSDNEVSNDYIYHNIGDTLVFSDYDGNPLQMETVTYPLMGDDYPGFRFFSNVERKEDVNQDVKGTFHVKNRAGEETFMHLFLPASGKTYYRAKSPAVKTAGRQYAHQPLPLFTMRSEKEAWSQPFIAIFEPSKNKAGGTITSVERIPELCNDQTR
;
A
#
# COMPACT_ATOMS: atom_id res chain seq x y z
N MET A 1 4.90 -3.67 -16.06
CA MET A 1 5.93 -4.60 -16.59
C MET A 1 5.26 -5.94 -16.83
N ARG A 2 5.23 -6.42 -18.07
CA ARG A 2 4.69 -7.74 -18.41
C ARG A 2 5.82 -8.76 -18.29
N THR A 3 5.63 -9.83 -17.52
CA THR A 3 6.64 -10.89 -17.29
C THR A 3 6.35 -12.16 -18.07
N SER A 4 5.11 -12.36 -18.53
CA SER A 4 4.72 -13.43 -19.45
C SER A 4 3.41 -13.06 -20.17
N ASP A 5 2.83 -14.01 -20.91
CA ASP A 5 1.55 -13.74 -21.55
C ASP A 5 0.40 -13.44 -20.58
N SER A 6 0.48 -13.97 -19.35
CA SER A 6 -0.57 -13.88 -18.33
C SER A 6 -0.10 -13.28 -17.00
N THR A 7 1.16 -12.83 -16.90
CA THR A 7 1.73 -12.29 -15.65
C THR A 7 2.41 -10.95 -15.87
N GLY A 8 2.41 -10.14 -14.83
CA GLY A 8 3.06 -8.85 -14.81
C GLY A 8 2.83 -8.14 -13.50
N TYR A 9 3.59 -7.07 -13.29
CA TYR A 9 3.51 -6.24 -12.11
C TYR A 9 3.56 -4.76 -12.48
N TYR A 10 3.06 -3.93 -11.59
CA TYR A 10 3.14 -2.48 -11.68
C TYR A 10 4.08 -1.97 -10.61
N ILE A 11 4.87 -0.96 -10.94
CA ILE A 11 5.70 -0.25 -9.98
C ILE A 11 5.27 1.21 -9.96
N ASP A 12 5.12 1.75 -8.77
CA ASP A 12 4.86 3.16 -8.52
C ASP A 12 6.02 3.72 -7.68
N ILE A 13 6.55 4.85 -8.13
CA ILE A 13 7.64 5.57 -7.48
C ILE A 13 7.21 7.03 -7.40
N TYR A 14 6.88 7.47 -6.19
CA TYR A 14 6.45 8.83 -5.92
C TYR A 14 7.52 9.59 -5.14
N ARG A 15 7.87 10.79 -5.64
CA ARG A 15 8.78 11.75 -5.01
C ARG A 15 8.04 13.04 -4.71
N SER A 16 8.45 13.69 -3.63
CA SER A 16 7.92 14.99 -3.22
C SER A 16 8.99 15.78 -2.47
N ASP A 17 9.09 17.06 -2.77
CA ASP A 17 9.95 18.03 -2.09
C ASP A 17 9.24 18.75 -0.93
N ASN A 18 7.97 18.41 -0.64
CA ASN A 18 7.27 18.94 0.52
C ASN A 18 7.96 18.50 1.82
N GLU A 19 8.55 19.46 2.52
CA GLU A 19 9.37 19.24 3.72
C GLU A 19 8.55 18.87 4.96
N VAL A 20 7.24 19.13 4.96
CA VAL A 20 6.39 18.98 6.15
C VAL A 20 5.93 17.55 6.32
N SER A 21 5.17 17.02 5.35
CA SER A 21 4.74 15.62 5.36
C SER A 21 4.22 15.20 4.00
N ASN A 22 4.33 13.92 3.70
CA ASN A 22 3.85 13.33 2.46
C ASN A 22 3.14 12.00 2.72
N ASP A 23 2.06 11.76 2.00
CA ASP A 23 1.29 10.53 2.07
C ASP A 23 1.18 9.92 0.66
N TYR A 24 1.62 8.68 0.53
CA TYR A 24 1.27 7.84 -0.61
C TYR A 24 0.02 7.05 -0.26
N ILE A 25 -1.01 7.12 -1.10
CA ILE A 25 -2.27 6.41 -0.91
C ILE A 25 -2.51 5.44 -2.06
N TYR A 26 -2.94 4.23 -1.71
CA TYR A 26 -3.48 3.30 -2.68
C TYR A 26 -4.73 2.62 -2.14
N HIS A 27 -5.74 2.60 -2.98
CA HIS A 27 -7.06 2.07 -2.69
C HIS A 27 -7.44 1.09 -3.79
N ASN A 28 -8.02 -0.06 -3.41
CA ASN A 28 -8.36 -1.11 -4.35
C ASN A 28 -9.68 -1.78 -3.98
N ILE A 29 -10.29 -2.46 -4.95
CA ILE A 29 -11.39 -3.37 -4.69
C ILE A 29 -10.84 -4.54 -3.87
N GLY A 30 -11.47 -4.76 -2.71
CA GLY A 30 -11.13 -5.88 -1.84
C GLY A 30 -12.09 -5.95 -0.66
N ASP A 31 -12.27 -7.16 -0.14
CA ASP A 31 -12.99 -7.39 1.11
C ASP A 31 -12.06 -7.06 2.30
N THR A 32 -10.79 -7.44 2.17
CA THR A 32 -9.77 -7.32 3.21
C THR A 32 -8.44 -6.79 2.67
N LEU A 33 -7.65 -6.21 3.58
CA LEU A 33 -6.24 -5.87 3.40
C LEU A 33 -5.47 -6.35 4.63
N VAL A 34 -4.44 -7.16 4.41
CA VAL A 34 -3.53 -7.62 5.46
C VAL A 34 -2.11 -7.20 5.10
N PHE A 35 -1.40 -6.65 6.08
CA PHE A 35 0.04 -6.49 6.01
C PHE A 35 0.73 -7.65 6.72
N SER A 36 1.83 -8.13 6.16
CA SER A 36 2.67 -9.18 6.72
C SER A 36 4.14 -8.91 6.47
N ASP A 37 5.00 -9.64 7.17
CA ASP A 37 6.38 -9.82 6.74
C ASP A 37 6.46 -10.74 5.51
N TYR A 38 7.69 -11.04 5.06
CA TYR A 38 7.91 -11.91 3.90
C TYR A 38 7.67 -13.39 4.18
N ASP A 39 7.70 -13.81 5.45
CA ASP A 39 7.39 -15.16 5.94
C ASP A 39 5.88 -15.39 6.07
N GLY A 40 5.07 -14.34 5.92
CA GLY A 40 3.61 -14.39 5.96
C GLY A 40 3.03 -14.17 7.35
N ASN A 41 3.83 -13.75 8.34
CA ASN A 41 3.31 -13.38 9.65
C ASN A 41 2.65 -11.99 9.58
N PRO A 42 1.37 -11.86 9.96
CA PRO A 42 0.70 -10.56 9.94
C PRO A 42 1.40 -9.54 10.83
N LEU A 43 1.54 -8.31 10.34
CA LEU A 43 2.03 -7.21 11.16
C LEU A 43 0.99 -6.84 12.22
N GLN A 44 1.45 -6.72 13.47
CA GLN A 44 0.62 -6.18 14.53
C GLN A 44 0.44 -4.67 14.34
N MET A 45 -0.79 -4.26 14.06
CA MET A 45 -1.18 -2.87 13.85
C MET A 45 -1.87 -2.31 15.11
N GLU A 46 -1.77 -1.00 15.30
CA GLU A 46 -2.42 -0.25 16.38
C GLU A 46 -3.58 0.58 15.84
N THR A 47 -4.76 0.54 16.47
CA THR A 47 -5.87 1.43 16.13
C THR A 47 -5.54 2.87 16.50
N VAL A 48 -5.63 3.79 15.54
CA VAL A 48 -5.31 5.20 15.73
C VAL A 48 -6.29 6.11 14.99
N THR A 49 -6.12 7.43 15.13
CA THR A 49 -6.70 8.41 14.21
C THR A 49 -5.68 8.77 13.14
N TYR A 50 -6.11 8.94 11.90
CA TYR A 50 -5.22 9.37 10.83
C TYR A 50 -4.68 10.79 11.10
N PRO A 51 -3.36 11.04 10.96
CA PRO A 51 -2.81 12.38 11.13
C PRO A 51 -3.28 13.31 10.00
N LEU A 52 -3.92 14.42 10.36
CA LEU A 52 -4.42 15.41 9.40
C LEU A 52 -3.55 16.66 9.45
N MET A 53 -3.32 17.26 8.28
CA MET A 53 -2.64 18.55 8.16
C MET A 53 -3.64 19.65 7.80
N GLY A 54 -3.85 20.58 8.74
CA GLY A 54 -4.82 21.67 8.58
C GLY A 54 -6.26 21.18 8.38
N ASP A 55 -7.04 21.99 7.65
CA ASP A 55 -8.43 21.69 7.32
C ASP A 55 -8.51 20.80 6.05
N ASP A 56 -8.24 19.50 6.21
CA ASP A 56 -8.29 18.43 5.20
C ASP A 56 -9.67 18.19 4.49
N TYR A 57 -10.30 19.20 3.87
CA TYR A 57 -11.62 19.12 3.18
C TYR A 57 -11.50 19.09 1.64
N PRO A 58 -11.96 18.03 0.94
CA PRO A 58 -12.18 16.65 1.39
C PRO A 58 -10.88 15.82 1.35
N GLY A 59 -10.63 14.98 2.36
CA GLY A 59 -9.46 14.09 2.34
C GLY A 59 -9.50 12.94 3.37
N PHE A 60 -8.35 12.65 3.97
CA PHE A 60 -8.09 11.53 4.86
C PHE A 60 -8.96 11.47 6.12
N ARG A 61 -9.58 12.59 6.53
CA ARG A 61 -10.49 12.59 7.69
C ARG A 61 -11.68 11.65 7.60
N PHE A 62 -12.02 11.20 6.39
CA PHE A 62 -13.13 10.27 6.17
C PHE A 62 -12.69 8.80 6.20
N PHE A 63 -11.42 8.52 6.46
CA PHE A 63 -10.99 7.17 6.73
C PHE A 63 -11.61 6.64 8.01
N SER A 64 -12.09 5.40 7.95
CA SER A 64 -12.56 4.66 9.11
C SER A 64 -11.68 3.44 9.36
N ASN A 65 -11.73 2.91 10.58
CA ASN A 65 -10.97 1.72 10.99
C ASN A 65 -9.46 1.88 10.71
N VAL A 66 -8.92 3.06 11.04
CA VAL A 66 -7.52 3.38 10.79
C VAL A 66 -6.64 2.61 11.77
N GLU A 67 -5.73 1.83 11.23
CA GLU A 67 -4.71 1.12 11.98
C GLU A 67 -3.33 1.48 11.43
N ARG A 68 -2.34 1.56 12.31
CA ARG A 68 -0.99 2.05 12.01
C ARG A 68 0.08 1.04 12.42
N LYS A 69 1.18 1.02 11.67
CA LYS A 69 2.46 0.44 12.07
C LYS A 69 3.58 1.45 11.82
N GLU A 70 4.29 1.80 12.89
CA GLU A 70 5.49 2.62 12.89
C GLU A 70 6.76 1.75 12.96
N ASP A 71 7.92 2.40 12.82
CA ASP A 71 9.25 1.79 12.95
C ASP A 71 9.48 0.57 12.07
N VAL A 72 8.89 0.58 10.88
CA VAL A 72 9.03 -0.49 9.90
C VAL A 72 10.31 -0.32 9.11
N ASN A 73 11.37 -0.95 9.61
CA ASN A 73 12.70 -1.00 9.01
C ASN A 73 12.96 -2.29 8.22
N GLN A 74 11.90 -3.03 7.88
CA GLN A 74 11.94 -4.26 7.11
C GLN A 74 11.02 -4.16 5.90
N ASP A 75 11.21 -5.03 4.92
CA ASP A 75 10.31 -5.13 3.78
C ASP A 75 8.94 -5.64 4.24
N VAL A 76 7.88 -5.08 3.67
CA VAL A 76 6.49 -5.41 4.00
C VAL A 76 5.78 -5.98 2.77
N LYS A 77 4.98 -7.02 3.00
CA LYS A 77 3.99 -7.48 2.05
C LYS A 77 2.61 -6.98 2.43
N GLY A 78 1.82 -6.61 1.44
CA GLY A 78 0.39 -6.38 1.57
C GLY A 78 -0.39 -7.35 0.70
N THR A 79 -1.62 -7.67 1.08
CA THR A 79 -2.52 -8.47 0.24
C THR A 79 -3.92 -7.91 0.33
N PHE A 80 -4.42 -7.35 -0.76
CA PHE A 80 -5.86 -7.20 -0.95
C PHE A 80 -6.42 -8.54 -1.42
N HIS A 81 -7.55 -8.93 -0.84
CA HIS A 81 -8.27 -10.14 -1.22
C HIS A 81 -9.71 -9.79 -1.56
N VAL A 82 -10.19 -10.30 -2.70
CA VAL A 82 -11.55 -10.15 -3.18
C VAL A 82 -12.13 -11.52 -3.54
N LYS A 83 -13.37 -11.78 -3.16
CA LYS A 83 -14.13 -12.95 -3.62
C LYS A 83 -15.29 -12.50 -4.52
N ASN A 84 -15.31 -12.92 -5.78
CA ASN A 84 -16.41 -12.55 -6.67
C ASN A 84 -17.71 -13.33 -6.35
N ARG A 85 -18.81 -13.00 -7.04
CA ARG A 85 -20.11 -13.66 -6.84
C ARG A 85 -20.13 -15.17 -7.13
N ALA A 86 -19.23 -15.65 -7.99
CA ALA A 86 -19.06 -17.07 -8.28
C ALA A 86 -18.21 -17.78 -7.21
N GLY A 87 -17.66 -17.02 -6.25
CA GLY A 87 -16.81 -17.52 -5.19
C GLY A 87 -15.34 -17.63 -5.57
N GLU A 88 -14.93 -17.10 -6.72
CA GLU A 88 -13.53 -17.11 -7.15
C GLU A 88 -12.76 -16.04 -6.39
N GLU A 89 -11.61 -16.44 -5.84
CA GLU A 89 -10.71 -15.55 -5.13
C GLU A 89 -9.75 -14.85 -6.11
N THR A 90 -9.46 -13.58 -5.85
CA THR A 90 -8.44 -12.81 -6.56
C THR A 90 -7.67 -11.96 -5.56
N PHE A 91 -6.37 -11.80 -5.81
CA PHE A 91 -5.47 -11.13 -4.89
C PHE A 91 -4.74 -10.02 -5.62
N MET A 92 -4.50 -8.91 -4.93
CA MET A 92 -3.47 -7.94 -5.30
C MET A 92 -2.39 -8.01 -4.24
N HIS A 93 -1.22 -8.52 -4.62
CA HIS A 93 -0.05 -8.56 -3.77
C HIS A 93 0.70 -7.24 -3.86
N LEU A 94 1.16 -6.76 -2.71
CA LEU A 94 1.93 -5.54 -2.57
C LEU A 94 3.28 -5.88 -1.98
N PHE A 95 4.31 -5.27 -2.54
CA PHE A 95 5.67 -5.37 -2.04
C PHE A 95 6.16 -3.95 -1.78
N LEU A 96 6.48 -3.68 -0.52
CA LEU A 96 6.86 -2.38 0.00
C LEU A 96 8.26 -2.52 0.59
N PRO A 97 9.32 -2.06 -0.12
CA PRO A 97 10.67 -2.17 0.39
C PRO A 97 10.85 -1.33 1.66
N ALA A 98 11.79 -1.73 2.51
CA ALA A 98 12.15 -1.03 3.74
C ALA A 98 12.41 0.45 3.46
N SER A 99 11.64 1.31 4.13
CA SER A 99 11.61 2.74 3.82
C SER A 99 11.66 3.64 5.05
N GLY A 100 11.49 3.10 6.27
CA GLY A 100 11.38 3.88 7.51
C GLY A 100 10.10 4.74 7.58
N LYS A 101 9.14 4.49 6.68
CA LYS A 101 7.86 5.19 6.61
C LYS A 101 6.84 4.54 7.55
N THR A 102 5.84 5.31 7.95
CA THR A 102 4.72 4.79 8.74
C THR A 102 3.67 4.22 7.80
N TYR A 103 3.22 3.00 8.07
CA TYR A 103 2.18 2.33 7.27
C TYR A 103 0.84 2.45 7.97
N TYR A 104 -0.19 2.79 7.20
CA TYR A 104 -1.57 2.76 7.67
C TYR A 104 -2.39 1.82 6.79
N ARG A 105 -3.39 1.18 7.37
CA ARG A 105 -4.52 0.60 6.65
C ARG A 105 -5.82 1.19 7.18
N ALA A 106 -6.79 1.35 6.31
CA ALA A 106 -8.08 1.91 6.67
C ALA A 106 -9.18 1.45 5.70
N LYS A 107 -10.39 1.94 5.93
CA LYS A 107 -11.52 1.87 4.99
C LYS A 107 -11.82 3.25 4.43
N SER A 108 -12.07 3.31 3.13
CA SER A 108 -12.53 4.50 2.41
C SER A 108 -13.98 4.83 2.75
N PRO A 109 -14.47 6.03 2.40
CA PRO A 109 -15.90 6.26 2.20
C PRO A 109 -16.52 5.26 1.21
N ALA A 110 -17.85 5.16 1.25
CA ALA A 110 -18.60 4.35 0.31
C ALA A 110 -18.30 4.73 -1.16
N VAL A 111 -17.78 3.78 -1.94
CA VAL A 111 -17.44 4.03 -3.35
C VAL A 111 -18.67 4.00 -4.25
N LYS A 112 -18.81 5.00 -5.12
CA LYS A 112 -19.98 5.11 -6.02
C LYS A 112 -19.76 4.48 -7.40
N THR A 113 -18.50 4.29 -7.80
CA THR A 113 -18.11 3.90 -9.15
C THR A 113 -17.64 2.45 -9.26
N ALA A 114 -17.66 1.70 -8.15
CA ALA A 114 -17.30 0.28 -8.19
C ALA A 114 -18.41 -0.57 -8.81
N GLY A 115 -18.06 -1.78 -9.27
CA GLY A 115 -19.04 -2.73 -9.80
C GLY A 115 -20.13 -3.07 -8.77
N ARG A 116 -21.28 -3.57 -9.24
CA ARG A 116 -22.51 -3.78 -8.44
C ARG A 116 -22.31 -4.52 -7.11
N GLN A 117 -21.27 -5.35 -6.97
CA GLN A 117 -20.93 -6.02 -5.72
C GLN A 117 -20.39 -5.07 -4.64
N TYR A 118 -19.61 -4.07 -5.03
CA TYR A 118 -18.88 -3.16 -4.13
C TYR A 118 -19.42 -1.74 -4.14
N ALA A 119 -20.38 -1.44 -5.02
CA ALA A 119 -21.08 -0.17 -5.02
C ALA A 119 -21.66 0.14 -3.63
N HIS A 120 -21.41 1.36 -3.17
CA HIS A 120 -21.81 1.89 -1.86
C HIS A 120 -21.16 1.23 -0.64
N GLN A 121 -20.11 0.44 -0.82
CA GLN A 121 -19.37 -0.16 0.29
C GLN A 121 -18.08 0.62 0.60
N PRO A 122 -17.70 0.76 1.88
CA PRO A 122 -16.34 1.12 2.28
C PRO A 122 -15.36 0.06 1.80
N LEU A 123 -14.25 0.49 1.19
CA LEU A 123 -13.26 -0.40 0.62
C LEU A 123 -11.90 -0.22 1.32
N PRO A 124 -11.09 -1.28 1.41
CA PRO A 124 -9.78 -1.20 2.03
C PRO A 124 -8.85 -0.30 1.23
N LEU A 125 -7.99 0.40 1.96
CA LEU A 125 -6.87 1.15 1.41
C LEU A 125 -5.68 1.03 2.34
N PHE A 126 -4.52 1.40 1.82
CA PHE A 126 -3.36 1.68 2.64
C PHE A 126 -2.76 3.04 2.33
N THR A 127 -2.02 3.57 3.30
CA THR A 127 -1.14 4.69 3.08
C THR A 127 0.26 4.41 3.62
N MET A 128 1.24 5.08 3.02
CA MET A 128 2.58 5.24 3.59
C MET A 128 2.76 6.72 3.88
N ARG A 129 3.18 7.07 5.09
CA ARG A 129 3.41 8.46 5.50
C ARG A 129 4.87 8.71 5.82
N SER A 130 5.34 9.88 5.45
CA SER A 130 6.65 10.44 5.79
C SER A 130 6.45 11.81 6.41
N GLU A 131 7.01 12.07 7.59
CA GLU A 131 7.01 13.40 8.25
C GLU A 131 8.18 14.28 7.77
N LYS A 132 8.53 14.14 6.49
CA LYS A 132 9.59 14.87 5.78
C LYS A 132 9.40 14.71 4.26
N GLU A 133 10.27 15.37 3.50
CA GLU A 133 10.40 15.16 2.06
C GLU A 133 10.55 13.68 1.67
N ALA A 134 10.17 13.37 0.43
CA ALA A 134 10.29 12.04 -0.17
C ALA A 134 11.04 12.10 -1.52
N TRP A 135 11.87 13.11 -1.72
CA TRP A 135 12.80 13.25 -2.82
C TRP A 135 13.96 12.26 -2.68
N SER A 136 14.64 12.28 -1.53
CA SER A 136 15.80 11.41 -1.23
C SER A 136 15.37 9.97 -0.88
N GLN A 137 14.17 9.83 -0.32
CA GLN A 137 13.57 8.55 0.08
C GLN A 137 12.16 8.44 -0.49
N PRO A 138 12.01 8.10 -1.79
CA PRO A 138 10.72 8.01 -2.46
C PRO A 138 9.81 6.96 -1.81
N PHE A 139 8.52 7.13 -2.04
CA PHE A 139 7.56 6.05 -1.85
C PHE A 139 7.69 5.08 -3.01
N ILE A 140 7.85 3.80 -2.71
CA ILE A 140 7.96 2.74 -3.71
C ILE A 140 6.91 1.69 -3.37
N ALA A 141 6.06 1.35 -4.32
CA ALA A 141 5.09 0.28 -4.18
C ALA A 141 5.07 -0.58 -5.45
N ILE A 142 5.14 -1.89 -5.27
CA ILE A 142 5.04 -2.86 -6.36
C ILE A 142 3.76 -3.65 -6.18
N PHE A 143 3.00 -3.81 -7.26
CA PHE A 143 1.69 -4.45 -7.28
C PHE A 143 1.69 -5.63 -8.24
N GLU A 144 1.25 -6.79 -7.77
CA GLU A 144 1.11 -7.98 -8.58
C GLU A 144 -0.27 -8.62 -8.41
N PRO A 145 -1.15 -8.54 -9.43
CA PRO A 145 -2.41 -9.26 -9.41
C PRO A 145 -2.17 -10.76 -9.58
N SER A 146 -2.91 -11.58 -8.83
CA SER A 146 -2.83 -13.03 -8.97
C SER A 146 -4.13 -13.75 -8.59
N LYS A 147 -4.21 -15.02 -8.97
CA LYS A 147 -5.24 -15.97 -8.49
C LYS A 147 -4.72 -16.86 -7.35
N ASN A 148 -3.48 -16.67 -6.92
CA ASN A 148 -2.86 -17.49 -5.90
C ASN A 148 -2.62 -16.68 -4.63
N LYS A 149 -3.18 -17.17 -3.51
CA LYS A 149 -3.02 -16.56 -2.19
C LYS A 149 -1.56 -16.48 -1.75
N ALA A 150 -0.72 -17.44 -2.15
CA ALA A 150 0.67 -17.51 -1.73
C ALA A 150 1.59 -16.46 -2.41
N GLY A 151 1.12 -15.79 -3.46
CA GLY A 151 1.92 -14.85 -4.24
C GLY A 151 1.79 -15.06 -5.74
N GLY A 152 2.44 -14.18 -6.52
CA GLY A 152 2.58 -14.32 -7.97
C GLY A 152 4.00 -14.73 -8.35
N THR A 153 4.57 -14.00 -9.32
CA THR A 153 5.89 -14.22 -9.90
C THR A 153 7.00 -13.45 -9.19
N ILE A 154 6.67 -12.43 -8.39
CA ILE A 154 7.66 -11.69 -7.61
C ILE A 154 8.11 -12.53 -6.41
N THR A 155 9.40 -12.88 -6.38
CA THR A 155 10.01 -13.64 -5.28
C THR A 155 10.55 -12.73 -4.18
N SER A 156 11.15 -11.60 -4.55
CA SER A 156 11.74 -10.63 -3.62
C SER A 156 11.72 -9.23 -4.22
N VAL A 157 11.69 -8.22 -3.35
CA VAL A 157 11.96 -6.83 -3.67
C VAL A 157 12.98 -6.35 -2.67
N GLU A 158 14.10 -5.83 -3.16
CA GLU A 158 15.18 -5.33 -2.33
C GLU A 158 15.50 -3.90 -2.73
N ARG A 159 15.65 -3.03 -1.73
CA ARG A 159 16.23 -1.70 -1.93
C ARG A 159 17.74 -1.85 -1.91
N ILE A 160 18.41 -1.31 -2.93
CA ILE A 160 19.89 -1.33 -3.06
C ILE A 160 20.42 0.08 -2.75
N PRO A 161 20.81 0.39 -1.49
CA PRO A 161 21.20 1.74 -1.09
C PRO A 161 22.50 2.22 -1.75
N GLU A 162 23.38 1.30 -2.12
CA GLU A 162 24.69 1.59 -2.72
C GLU A 162 24.58 2.33 -4.05
N LEU A 163 23.45 2.17 -4.75
CA LEU A 163 23.15 2.86 -6.01
C LEU A 163 22.44 4.22 -5.80
N CYS A 164 22.10 4.56 -4.56
CA CYS A 164 21.35 5.79 -4.20
C CYS A 164 22.23 6.86 -3.54
N ASN A 165 23.55 6.67 -3.46
CA ASN A 165 24.44 7.69 -2.92
C ASN A 165 24.58 8.86 -3.91
N ASP A 166 24.06 10.03 -3.53
CA ASP A 166 24.30 11.34 -4.18
C ASP A 166 25.76 11.84 -3.99
N GLN A 167 26.75 10.94 -4.01
CA GLN A 167 28.19 11.28 -3.97
C GLN A 167 28.72 11.80 -5.31
N THR A 168 27.85 12.25 -6.22
CA THR A 168 28.24 12.94 -7.45
C THR A 168 27.31 14.10 -7.73
N ARG A 169 27.61 15.24 -7.10
CA ARG A 169 27.45 16.55 -7.73
C ARG A 169 28.53 17.51 -7.26
#